data_AF-A0A8T6VDD9-F1
#
_entry.id   AF-A0A8T6VDD9-F1
#
_cell.length_a   1.000
_cell.length_b   1.000
_cell.length_c   1.000
_cell.angle_alpha   90.00
_cell.angle_beta   90.00
_cell.angle_gamma   90.00
#
_symmetry.space_group_name_H-M   'P 1'
#
loop_
_entity.id
_entity.type
_entity.pdbx_description
1 polymer ?
#
loop_
_entity_poly.entity_id
_entity_poly.type
_entity_poly.pdbx_seq_one_letter_code
_entity_poly.pdbx_strand_id
1 'polypeptide(L)'
;RLREKAAREWEDALKMGDETRAFAKAVMASRLTRSMTEDAKRLLKLLGIPFVQAPSEAEAQAAFMASEGDVWAASSRDYDSLL
;
A
#
# COMPACT_ATOMS: atom_id res chain seq x y z
N ARG A 1 -17.13 0.49 -6.40
CA ARG A 1 -17.62 1.83 -5.97
C ARG A 1 -16.50 2.88 -5.89
N LEU A 2 -15.58 2.86 -4.91
CA LEU A 2 -14.56 3.92 -4.76
C LEU A 2 -13.52 3.94 -5.90
N ARG A 3 -13.00 2.76 -6.27
CA ARG A 3 -12.00 2.62 -7.36
C ARG A 3 -12.57 2.91 -8.74
N GLU A 4 -13.78 2.44 -9.02
CA GLU A 4 -14.49 2.75 -10.28
C GLU A 4 -14.78 4.26 -10.41
N LYS A 5 -15.10 4.92 -9.29
CA LYS A 5 -15.25 6.37 -9.24
C LYS A 5 -13.91 7.07 -9.51
N ALA A 6 -12.82 6.61 -8.89
CA ALA A 6 -11.48 7.15 -9.12
C ALA A 6 -11.02 6.96 -10.58
N ALA A 7 -11.34 5.83 -11.22
CA ALA A 7 -11.03 5.57 -12.62
C ALA A 7 -11.79 6.53 -13.58
N ARG A 8 -13.08 6.78 -13.32
CA ARG A 8 -13.86 7.77 -14.10
C ARG A 8 -13.31 9.19 -13.92
N GLU A 9 -13.03 9.58 -12.67
CA GLU A 9 -12.45 10.89 -12.37
C GLU A 9 -11.05 11.06 -12.96
N TRP A 10 -10.30 9.98 -13.15
CA TRP A 10 -9.02 9.97 -13.86
C TRP A 10 -9.20 10.23 -15.36
N GLU A 11 -10.13 9.52 -16.02
CA GLU A 11 -10.43 9.74 -17.44
C GLU A 11 -10.92 11.17 -17.72
N ASP A 12 -11.75 11.72 -16.84
CA ASP A 12 -12.24 13.09 -16.97
C ASP A 12 -11.11 14.10 -16.75
N ALA A 13 -10.21 13.87 -15.79
CA ALA A 13 -9.04 14.73 -15.57
C ALA A 13 -8.08 14.71 -16.77
N LEU A 14 -7.88 13.56 -17.42
CA LEU A 14 -7.10 13.45 -18.66
C LEU A 14 -7.73 14.26 -19.80
N LYS A 15 -9.05 14.19 -19.98
CA LYS A 15 -9.76 14.99 -21.01
C LYS A 15 -9.65 16.49 -20.78
N MET A 16 -9.56 16.91 -19.52
CA MET A 16 -9.43 18.32 -19.12
C MET A 16 -7.98 18.82 -19.12
N GLY A 17 -6.99 17.94 -19.35
CA GLY A 17 -5.55 18.30 -19.31
C GLY A 17 -5.03 18.58 -17.90
N ASP A 18 -5.74 18.18 -16.85
CA ASP A 18 -5.32 18.37 -15.45
C ASP A 18 -4.47 17.17 -15.00
N GLU A 19 -3.18 17.22 -15.34
CA GLU A 19 -2.22 16.14 -15.07
C GLU A 19 -2.06 15.84 -13.57
N THR A 20 -2.15 16.86 -12.71
CA THR A 20 -2.01 16.69 -11.26
C THR A 20 -3.17 15.90 -10.69
N ARG A 21 -4.39 16.25 -11.09
CA ARG A 21 -5.61 15.53 -10.67
C ARG A 21 -5.66 14.14 -11.29
N ALA A 22 -5.22 13.99 -12.53
CA ALA A 22 -5.11 12.69 -13.18
C ALA A 22 -4.14 11.78 -12.40
N PHE A 23 -2.95 12.26 -12.05
CA PHE A 23 -1.99 11.48 -11.26
C PHE A 23 -2.57 11.04 -9.91
N ALA A 24 -3.18 11.97 -9.16
CA ALA A 24 -3.79 11.67 -7.87
C ALA A 24 -4.89 10.59 -7.97
N LYS A 25 -5.71 10.64 -9.03
CA LYS A 25 -6.79 9.67 -9.25
C LYS A 25 -6.28 8.34 -9.78
N ALA A 26 -5.23 8.33 -10.58
CA ALA A 26 -4.54 7.12 -11.02
C ALA A 26 -3.97 6.33 -9.83
N VAL A 27 -3.32 7.02 -8.88
CA VAL A 27 -2.82 6.37 -7.64
C VAL A 27 -3.96 5.72 -6.87
N MET A 28 -5.10 6.42 -6.71
CA MET A 28 -6.28 5.89 -5.99
C MET A 28 -6.99 4.75 -6.73
N ALA A 29 -6.95 4.73 -8.06
CA ALA A 29 -7.52 3.68 -8.89
C ALA A 29 -6.59 2.46 -9.07
N SER A 30 -5.29 2.63 -8.78
CA SER A 30 -4.28 1.61 -9.02
C SER A 30 -4.55 0.31 -8.25
N ARG A 31 -4.27 -0.82 -8.90
CA ARG A 31 -4.23 -2.14 -8.28
C ARG A 31 -2.79 -2.47 -7.94
N LEU A 32 -2.54 -2.88 -6.70
CA LEU A 32 -1.27 -3.48 -6.34
C LEU A 32 -1.08 -4.74 -7.19
N THR A 33 -0.04 -4.75 -8.02
CA THR A 33 0.33 -5.93 -8.81
C THR A 33 1.43 -6.69 -8.10
N ARG A 34 1.60 -7.96 -8.47
CA ARG A 34 2.72 -8.78 -7.95
C ARG A 34 4.08 -8.15 -8.28
N SER A 35 4.25 -7.57 -9.48
CA SER A 35 5.52 -6.94 -9.86
C SER A 35 5.84 -5.73 -8.98
N MET A 36 4.85 -4.89 -8.65
CA MET A 36 5.03 -3.75 -7.74
C MET A 36 5.52 -4.20 -6.36
N THR A 37 4.97 -5.30 -5.83
CA THR A 37 5.42 -5.86 -4.55
C THR A 37 6.87 -6.35 -4.62
N GLU A 38 7.25 -7.03 -5.69
CA GLU A 38 8.63 -7.52 -5.86
C GLU A 38 9.63 -6.37 -6.07
N ASP A 39 9.25 -5.33 -6.81
CA ASP A 39 10.07 -4.12 -6.97
C ASP A 39 10.25 -3.38 -5.63
N ALA A 40 9.20 -3.28 -4.82
CA ALA A 40 9.28 -2.70 -3.48
C ALA A 40 10.23 -3.51 -2.56
N LYS A 41 10.12 -4.84 -2.55
CA LYS A 41 11.06 -5.72 -1.80
C LYS A 41 12.51 -5.52 -2.25
N ARG A 42 12.73 -5.42 -3.57
CA ARG A 42 14.07 -5.16 -4.13
C ARG A 42 14.61 -3.81 -3.67
N LEU A 43 13.80 -2.77 -3.71
CA LEU A 43 14.18 -1.44 -3.23
C LEU A 43 14.57 -1.46 -1.74
N LEU A 44 13.74 -2.07 -0.88
CA LEU A 44 14.04 -2.20 0.55
C LEU A 44 15.37 -2.93 0.79
N LYS A 45 15.61 -4.02 0.04
CA LYS A 45 16.88 -4.77 0.09
C LYS A 45 18.08 -3.89 -0.29
N LEU A 46 17.95 -3.06 -1.32
CA LEU A 46 19.02 -2.14 -1.74
C LEU A 46 19.27 -1.04 -0.71
N LEU A 47 18.24 -0.62 0.03
CA LEU A 47 18.35 0.36 1.11
C LEU A 47 18.84 -0.25 2.44
N GLY A 48 18.99 -1.58 2.53
CA GLY A 48 19.35 -2.27 3.76
C GLY A 48 18.22 -2.33 4.80
N ILE A 49 16.97 -2.13 4.38
CA ILE A 49 15.80 -2.15 5.25
C ILE A 49 15.23 -3.58 5.29
N PRO A 50 15.14 -4.21 6.48
CA PRO A 50 14.59 -5.55 6.60
C PRO A 50 13.07 -5.55 6.36
N PHE A 51 12.57 -6.65 5.82
CA PHE A 51 11.13 -6.91 5.68
C PHE A 51 10.82 -8.37 5.97
N VAL A 52 9.60 -8.61 6.45
CA VAL A 52 9.08 -9.96 6.77
C VAL A 52 7.96 -10.30 5.79
N GLN A 53 7.97 -11.51 5.25
CA GLN A 53 6.85 -12.04 4.47
C GLN A 53 5.87 -12.72 5.43
N ALA A 54 4.75 -12.06 5.72
CA ALA A 54 3.69 -12.66 6.51
C ALA A 54 3.14 -13.93 5.82
N PRO A 55 2.77 -14.98 6.58
CA PRO A 55 2.15 -16.19 6.04
C PRO A 55 0.72 -15.93 5.53
N SER A 56 0.06 -14.89 6.05
CA SER A 56 -1.27 -14.46 5.64
C SER A 56 -1.35 -12.93 5.63
N GLU A 57 -1.98 -12.32 6.64
CA GLU A 57 -2.20 -10.88 6.71
C GLU A 57 -1.01 -10.14 7.32
N ALA A 58 -0.64 -9.01 6.70
CA ALA A 58 0.49 -8.20 7.15
C ALA A 58 0.22 -7.55 8.52
N GLU A 59 -1.03 -7.14 8.78
CA GLU A 59 -1.44 -6.53 10.05
C GLU A 59 -1.37 -7.52 11.21
N ALA A 60 -1.90 -8.73 11.01
CA ALA A 60 -1.80 -9.80 12.00
C ALA A 60 -0.34 -10.14 12.34
N GLN A 61 0.55 -10.19 11.33
CA GLN A 61 1.97 -10.42 11.56
C GLN A 61 2.61 -9.25 12.34
N ALA A 62 2.26 -8.00 12.03
CA ALA A 62 2.78 -6.82 12.72
C ALA A 62 2.32 -6.76 14.18
N ALA A 63 1.05 -7.10 14.45
CA ALA A 63 0.49 -7.20 15.79
C ALA A 63 1.18 -8.31 16.61
N PHE A 64 1.37 -9.49 16.01
CA PHE A 64 2.08 -10.60 16.63
C PHE A 64 3.51 -10.24 17.03
N MET A 65 4.26 -9.60 16.12
CA MET A 65 5.63 -9.16 16.43
C MET A 65 5.68 -8.10 17.53
N ALA A 66 4.68 -7.21 17.58
CA ALA A 66 4.58 -6.23 18.66
C ALA A 66 4.23 -6.89 20.00
N SER A 67 3.37 -7.91 20.01
CA SER A 67 3.02 -8.64 21.24
C SER A 67 4.17 -9.50 21.78
N GLU A 68 4.99 -10.06 20.90
CA GLU A 68 6.20 -10.82 21.29
C GLU A 68 7.37 -9.92 21.71
N GLY A 69 7.28 -8.61 21.45
CA GLY A 69 8.32 -7.63 21.79
C GLY A 69 9.46 -7.52 20.77
N ASP A 70 9.31 -8.13 19.58
CA ASP A 70 10.28 -8.01 18.48
C ASP A 70 10.32 -6.57 17.91
N VAL A 71 9.18 -5.86 17.99
CA VAL A 71 9.04 -4.45 17.60
C VAL A 71 8.27 -3.68 18.66
N TRP A 72 8.46 -2.37 18.70
CA TRP A 72 7.77 -1.51 19.68
C TRP A 72 6.28 -1.34 19.38
N ALA A 73 5.89 -1.24 18.09
CA ALA A 73 4.51 -1.05 17.67
C ALA A 73 4.29 -1.45 16.21
N ALA A 74 3.04 -1.78 15.86
CA ALA A 74 2.57 -1.86 14.49
C ALA A 74 2.22 -0.45 13.95
N SER A 75 2.45 -0.22 12.66
CA SER A 75 2.13 1.04 11.98
C SER A 75 1.26 0.77 10.76
N SER A 76 -0.05 1.01 10.88
CA SER A 76 -1.01 0.97 9.77
C SER A 76 -1.95 2.18 9.82
N ARG A 77 -2.64 2.46 8.71
CA ARG A 77 -3.76 3.41 8.69
C ARG A 77 -5.08 2.76 9.07
N ASP A 78 -5.16 1.43 8.93
CA ASP A 78 -6.30 0.64 9.34
C ASP A 78 -6.06 0.17 10.79
N TYR A 79 -7.14 -0.15 11.50
CA TYR A 79 -7.11 -0.51 12.92
C TYR A 79 -7.13 -2.03 13.14
N ASP A 80 -6.99 -2.83 12.08
CA ASP A 80 -7.14 -4.29 12.15
C ASP A 80 -6.03 -4.93 12.99
N SER A 81 -4.87 -4.27 13.08
CA SER A 81 -3.76 -4.65 13.98
C SER A 81 -4.11 -4.63 15.47
N LEU A 82 -5.25 -4.05 15.87
CA LEU A 82 -5.74 -4.03 17.26
C LEU A 82 -6.84 -5.08 17.55
N LEU A 83 -7.34 -5.75 16.51
CA LEU A 83 -8.44 -6.73 16.58
C LEU A 83 -7.91 -8.15 16.81
#